data_AF-A0A378JF93-F1
#
_entry.id   AF-A0A378JF93-F1
#
_cell.length_a   1.000
_cell.length_b   1.000
_cell.length_c   1.000
_cell.angle_alpha   90.00
_cell.angle_beta   90.00
_cell.angle_gamma   90.00
#
_symmetry.space_group_name_H-M   'P 1'
#
loop_
_entity.id
_entity.type
_entity.pdbx_description
1 polymer ?
#
loop_
_entity_poly.entity_id
_entity_poly.type
_entity_poly.pdbx_seq_one_letter_code
_entity_poly.pdbx_strand_id
1 'polypeptide(L)'
;MRIDISTLKPLFDFLHAQMIKQDSLARKKCFSRYAAYYRSISNHLVEEIVIIQKNEALVIKKLLEQQTSPRLQEEKQNLLLHINKVLNNTAHYMALMQCVLDSFKNGFGHCQEHASLVSLALLKLNGVNCSPLIENICIQSKNSSENHEVVVLNRKDDSDIQDPRTWGEDCLVIDSSNYWVEKIHNIPEGAALYNLLKLGVDICKVNISVLHQNDMELNLLTQFKENPEHPFHRIEKMTFNCFMKEVTDFVEKHTTIMLLPALDLEEEECRFTP
;
A
#
# COMPACT_ATOMS: atom_id res chain seq x y z
N MET A 1 -12.58 -6.45 -14.37
CA MET A 1 -11.91 -5.12 -14.25
C MET A 1 -10.56 -5.23 -14.90
N ARG A 2 -10.38 -4.57 -16.04
CA ARG A 2 -9.15 -4.64 -16.83
C ARG A 2 -8.36 -3.35 -16.60
N ILE A 3 -7.21 -3.48 -15.92
CA ILE A 3 -6.20 -2.42 -15.87
C ILE A 3 -5.19 -2.73 -16.94
N ASP A 4 -5.03 -1.83 -17.92
CA ASP A 4 -3.97 -1.92 -18.91
C ASP A 4 -3.32 -0.55 -19.16
N ILE A 5 -2.37 -0.51 -20.09
CA ILE A 5 -1.63 0.72 -20.39
C ILE A 5 -2.56 1.83 -20.87
N SER A 6 -3.67 1.53 -21.54
CA SER A 6 -4.60 2.55 -22.03
C SER A 6 -5.33 3.23 -20.87
N THR A 7 -5.73 2.45 -19.86
CA THR A 7 -6.30 2.94 -18.60
C THR A 7 -5.33 3.88 -17.88
N LEU A 8 -4.05 3.51 -17.81
CA LEU A 8 -3.04 4.26 -17.05
C LEU A 8 -2.31 5.33 -17.85
N LYS A 9 -2.50 5.38 -19.18
CA LYS A 9 -1.83 6.33 -20.08
C LYS A 9 -2.01 7.79 -19.64
N PRO A 10 -3.23 8.27 -19.31
CA PRO A 10 -3.41 9.67 -18.91
C PRO A 10 -2.64 10.00 -17.63
N LEU A 11 -2.54 9.05 -16.70
CA LEU A 11 -1.76 9.20 -15.48
C LEU A 11 -0.27 9.22 -15.77
N PHE A 12 0.23 8.33 -16.64
CA PHE A 12 1.65 8.35 -17.02
C PHE A 12 2.02 9.64 -17.74
N ASP A 13 1.19 10.09 -18.68
CA ASP A 13 1.37 11.36 -19.40
C ASP A 13 1.39 12.54 -18.43
N PHE A 14 0.45 12.57 -17.48
CA PHE A 14 0.41 13.60 -16.43
C PHE A 14 1.70 13.58 -15.60
N LEU A 15 2.14 12.42 -15.14
CA LEU A 15 3.35 12.31 -14.31
C LEU A 15 4.59 12.73 -15.11
N HIS A 16 4.77 12.24 -16.33
CA HIS A 16 5.92 12.61 -17.16
C HIS A 16 5.96 14.09 -17.51
N ALA A 17 4.80 14.70 -17.78
CA ALA A 17 4.71 16.14 -18.06
C ALA A 17 5.17 16.99 -16.86
N GLN A 18 5.13 16.46 -15.65
CA GLN A 18 5.52 17.14 -14.42
C GLN A 18 7.00 16.89 -14.04
N MET A 19 7.76 16.10 -14.81
CA MET A 19 9.19 15.82 -14.62
C MET A 19 10.12 16.99 -15.01
N ILE A 20 9.64 18.23 -14.98
CA ILE A 20 10.34 19.38 -15.57
C ILE A 20 11.63 19.76 -14.80
N LYS A 21 11.85 19.22 -13.60
CA LYS A 21 13.07 19.47 -12.82
C LYS A 21 13.41 18.33 -11.86
N GLN A 22 14.49 17.59 -12.13
CA GLN A 22 15.08 16.69 -11.13
C GLN A 22 16.01 17.48 -10.20
N ASP A 23 15.57 17.74 -8.97
CA ASP A 23 16.40 18.35 -7.92
C ASP A 23 16.64 17.36 -6.78
N SER A 24 17.76 16.64 -6.86
CA SER A 24 18.14 15.60 -5.89
C SER A 24 18.31 16.16 -4.47
N LEU A 25 18.67 17.43 -4.30
CA LEU A 25 18.80 18.07 -2.98
C LEU A 25 17.44 18.40 -2.39
N ALA A 26 16.52 18.95 -3.20
CA ALA A 26 15.14 19.19 -2.79
C ALA A 26 14.45 17.88 -2.42
N ARG A 27 14.61 16.83 -3.24
CA ARG A 27 14.14 15.48 -2.93
C ARG A 27 14.66 14.98 -1.59
N LYS A 28 15.99 15.02 -1.39
CA LYS A 28 16.61 14.56 -0.13
C LYS A 28 16.03 15.30 1.08
N LYS A 29 15.75 16.61 0.96
CA LYS A 29 15.09 17.39 2.02
C LYS A 29 13.66 16.89 2.27
N CYS A 30 12.87 16.62 1.24
CA CYS A 30 11.50 16.09 1.40
C CYS A 30 11.50 14.74 2.11
N PHE A 31 12.34 13.79 1.68
CA PHE A 31 12.42 12.47 2.30
C PHE A 31 13.08 12.47 3.68
N SER A 32 13.94 13.45 3.99
CA SER A 32 14.49 13.59 5.36
C SER A 32 13.43 13.90 6.41
N ARG A 33 12.24 14.36 6.00
CA ARG A 33 11.09 14.62 6.87
C ARG A 33 10.28 13.37 7.19
N TYR A 34 10.55 12.24 6.55
CA TYR A 34 9.79 10.99 6.74
C TYR A 34 9.60 10.64 8.22
N ALA A 35 10.67 10.66 9.02
CA ALA A 35 10.59 10.31 10.44
C ALA A 35 9.70 11.27 11.25
N ALA A 36 9.65 12.55 10.86
CA ALA A 36 8.78 13.55 11.49
C ALA A 36 7.32 13.34 11.08
N TYR A 37 7.04 13.10 9.80
CA TYR A 37 5.69 12.77 9.32
C TYR A 37 5.18 11.49 9.95
N TYR A 38 5.98 10.41 9.93
CA TYR A 38 5.63 9.14 10.54
C TYR A 38 5.23 9.30 12.00
N ARG A 39 6.05 10.00 12.79
CA ARG A 39 5.74 10.25 14.20
C ARG A 39 4.45 11.05 14.38
N SER A 40 4.28 12.13 13.61
CA SER A 40 3.09 12.99 13.70
C SER A 40 1.82 12.22 13.36
N ILE A 41 1.84 11.45 12.27
CA ILE A 41 0.70 10.66 11.79
C ILE A 41 0.42 9.51 12.77
N SER A 42 1.46 8.79 13.21
CA SER A 42 1.33 7.71 14.19
C SER A 42 0.68 8.21 15.48
N ASN A 43 1.13 9.34 16.03
CA ASN A 43 0.52 9.92 17.23
C ASN A 43 -0.96 10.28 17.02
N HIS A 44 -1.29 10.90 15.88
CA HIS A 44 -2.67 11.23 15.56
C HIS A 44 -3.55 9.96 15.46
N LEU A 45 -3.09 8.93 14.75
CA LEU A 45 -3.82 7.66 14.64
C LEU A 45 -4.00 6.98 16.01
N VAL A 46 -2.99 7.01 16.88
CA VAL A 46 -3.10 6.51 18.26
C VAL A 46 -4.18 7.27 19.03
N GLU A 47 -4.19 8.60 18.95
CA GLU A 47 -5.18 9.44 19.62
C GLU A 47 -6.61 9.11 19.17
N GLU A 48 -6.85 9.03 17.86
CA GLU A 48 -8.17 8.67 17.31
C GLU A 48 -8.63 7.28 17.78
N ILE A 49 -7.74 6.28 17.72
CA ILE A 49 -8.05 4.92 18.18
C ILE A 49 -8.39 4.89 19.67
N VAL A 50 -7.61 5.60 20.50
CA VAL A 50 -7.86 5.68 21.95
C VAL A 50 -9.21 6.34 22.22
N ILE A 51 -9.54 7.42 21.52
CA ILE A 51 -10.81 8.14 21.68
C ILE A 51 -11.99 7.20 21.40
N ILE A 52 -11.97 6.49 20.26
CA ILE A 52 -13.09 5.63 19.87
C ILE A 52 -13.18 4.38 20.75
N GLN A 53 -12.06 3.79 21.15
CA GLN A 53 -12.05 2.54 21.93
C GLN A 53 -12.30 2.73 23.42
N LYS A 54 -12.19 3.96 23.96
CA LYS A 54 -12.14 4.25 25.40
C LYS A 54 -13.20 3.52 26.23
N ASN A 55 -14.46 3.57 25.78
CA ASN A 55 -15.57 2.96 26.52
C ASN A 55 -15.54 1.44 26.43
N GLU A 56 -15.28 0.90 25.23
CA GLU A 56 -15.25 -0.54 25.00
C GLU A 56 -14.07 -1.21 25.72
N ALA A 57 -12.91 -0.55 25.74
CA ALA A 57 -11.74 -1.01 26.48
C ALA A 57 -12.02 -1.18 27.99
N LEU A 58 -12.87 -0.33 28.58
CA LEU A 58 -13.30 -0.46 29.98
C LEU A 58 -14.23 -1.66 30.20
N VAL A 59 -15.12 -1.96 29.25
CA VAL A 59 -16.00 -3.14 29.30
C VAL A 59 -15.16 -4.40 29.25
N ILE A 60 -14.23 -4.48 28.30
CA ILE A 60 -13.33 -5.62 28.13
C ILE A 60 -12.42 -5.79 29.34
N LYS A 61 -11.90 -4.70 29.91
CA LYS A 61 -11.10 -4.78 31.14
C LYS A 61 -11.88 -5.46 32.27
N LYS A 62 -13.12 -5.05 32.50
CA LYS A 62 -13.99 -5.66 33.53
C LYS A 62 -14.29 -7.13 33.21
N LEU A 63 -14.54 -7.47 31.96
CA LEU A 63 -14.77 -8.86 31.53
C LEU A 63 -13.56 -9.73 31.83
N LEU A 64 -12.35 -9.27 31.51
CA LEU A 64 -11.11 -10.02 31.75
C LEU A 64 -10.73 -10.14 33.23
N GLU A 65 -11.11 -9.15 34.05
CA GLU A 65 -10.99 -9.24 35.51
C GLU A 65 -11.95 -10.30 36.09
N GLN A 66 -13.13 -10.48 35.48
CA GLN A 66 -14.13 -11.48 35.88
C GLN A 66 -13.85 -12.87 35.30
N GLN A 67 -13.22 -12.95 34.13
CA GLN A 67 -12.94 -14.18 33.39
C GLN A 67 -11.44 -14.32 33.14
N THR A 68 -10.75 -15.08 34.01
CA THR A 68 -9.33 -15.43 33.88
C THR A 68 -9.15 -16.60 32.92
N SER A 69 -9.51 -16.41 31.65
CA SER A 69 -9.25 -17.37 30.58
C SER A 69 -7.91 -17.07 29.90
N PRO A 70 -6.93 -18.01 29.91
CA PRO A 70 -5.66 -17.83 29.20
C PRO A 70 -5.84 -17.56 27.71
N ARG A 71 -6.82 -18.22 27.08
CA ARG A 71 -7.15 -18.03 25.66
C ARG A 71 -7.61 -16.60 25.36
N LEU A 72 -8.47 -16.02 26.20
CA LEU A 72 -8.92 -14.64 26.01
C LEU A 72 -7.77 -13.63 26.16
N GLN A 73 -6.79 -13.91 27.02
CA GLN A 73 -5.60 -13.07 27.15
C GLN A 73 -4.70 -13.17 25.91
N GLU A 74 -4.55 -14.36 25.33
CA GLU A 74 -3.82 -14.57 24.09
C GLU A 74 -4.50 -13.86 22.91
N GLU A 75 -5.82 -14.04 22.75
CA GLU A 75 -6.60 -13.37 21.71
C GLU A 75 -6.53 -11.83 21.82
N LYS A 76 -6.57 -11.29 23.04
CA LYS A 76 -6.34 -9.86 23.29
C LYS A 76 -4.95 -9.42 22.83
N GLN A 77 -3.91 -10.17 23.21
CA GLN A 77 -2.54 -9.83 22.87
C GLN A 77 -2.34 -9.85 21.34
N ASN A 78 -2.90 -10.84 20.66
CA ASN A 78 -2.88 -10.93 19.20
C ASN A 78 -3.59 -9.74 18.54
N LEU A 79 -4.78 -9.36 19.04
CA LEU A 79 -5.48 -8.18 18.54
C LEU A 79 -4.63 -6.90 18.72
N LEU A 80 -4.00 -6.71 19.88
CA LEU A 80 -3.13 -5.55 20.11
C LEU A 80 -1.91 -5.54 19.17
N LEU A 81 -1.34 -6.71 18.87
CA LEU A 81 -0.26 -6.84 17.89
C LEU A 81 -0.74 -6.47 16.49
N HIS A 82 -1.91 -6.94 16.07
CA HIS A 82 -2.51 -6.60 14.77
C HIS A 82 -2.82 -5.10 14.66
N ILE A 83 -3.42 -4.50 15.70
CA ILE A 83 -3.69 -3.05 15.73
C ILE A 83 -2.39 -2.27 15.56
N ASN A 84 -1.33 -2.63 16.29
CA ASN A 84 -0.04 -1.95 16.17
C ASN A 84 0.59 -2.15 14.78
N LYS A 85 0.46 -3.33 14.18
CA LYS A 85 0.99 -3.60 12.83
C LYS A 85 0.29 -2.74 11.78
N VAL A 86 -1.04 -2.73 11.78
CA VAL A 86 -1.84 -1.89 10.88
C VAL A 86 -1.57 -0.40 11.10
N LEU A 87 -1.42 0.03 12.36
CA LEU A 87 -1.05 1.41 12.69
C LEU A 87 0.27 1.81 12.05
N ASN A 88 1.30 0.98 12.20
CA ASN A 88 2.63 1.26 11.65
C ASN A 88 2.61 1.26 10.12
N ASN A 89 1.92 0.32 9.48
CA ASN A 89 1.78 0.26 8.03
C ASN A 89 1.03 1.48 7.48
N THR A 90 -0.07 1.87 8.13
CA THR A 90 -0.86 3.05 7.77
C THR A 90 -0.03 4.33 7.92
N ALA A 91 0.64 4.51 9.05
CA ALA A 91 1.51 5.66 9.29
C ALA A 91 2.69 5.70 8.31
N HIS A 92 3.29 4.55 7.98
CA HIS A 92 4.35 4.42 6.98
C HIS A 92 3.85 4.90 5.61
N TYR A 93 2.74 4.35 5.14
CA TYR A 93 2.14 4.70 3.85
C TYR A 93 1.86 6.20 3.76
N MET A 94 1.12 6.77 4.71
CA MET A 94 0.75 8.19 4.70
C MET A 94 1.99 9.10 4.80
N ALA A 95 2.99 8.74 5.60
CA ALA A 95 4.23 9.51 5.72
C ALA A 95 5.07 9.47 4.44
N LEU A 96 5.18 8.30 3.81
CA LEU A 96 5.86 8.14 2.53
C LEU A 96 5.17 8.96 1.44
N MET A 97 3.84 8.85 1.34
CA MET A 97 3.06 9.65 0.40
C MET A 97 3.24 11.14 0.65
N GLN A 98 3.28 11.60 1.91
CA GLN A 98 3.54 13.01 2.22
C GLN A 98 4.92 13.47 1.72
N CYS A 99 5.96 12.64 1.86
CA CYS A 99 7.28 12.92 1.29
C CYS A 99 7.24 12.99 -0.25
N VAL A 100 6.54 12.06 -0.89
CA VAL A 100 6.38 12.02 -2.35
C VAL A 100 5.63 13.26 -2.85
N LEU A 101 4.56 13.65 -2.19
CA LEU A 101 3.75 14.84 -2.51
C LEU A 101 4.54 16.15 -2.36
N ASP A 102 5.38 16.24 -1.33
CA ASP A 102 6.29 17.37 -1.16
C ASP A 102 7.40 17.37 -2.22
N SER A 103 7.91 16.19 -2.60
CA SER A 103 8.88 16.02 -3.70
C SER A 103 8.27 16.48 -5.03
N PHE A 104 7.05 16.02 -5.33
CA PHE A 104 6.29 16.35 -6.55
C PHE A 104 6.16 17.87 -6.78
N LYS A 105 5.88 18.66 -5.73
CA LYS A 105 5.76 20.13 -5.82
C LYS A 105 7.05 20.84 -6.24
N ASN A 106 8.21 20.22 -6.05
CA ASN A 106 9.52 20.81 -6.34
C ASN A 106 10.11 20.31 -7.67
N GLY A 107 9.37 19.46 -8.40
CA GLY A 107 9.86 18.67 -9.53
C GLY A 107 10.35 17.30 -9.06
N PHE A 108 9.89 16.25 -9.73
CA PHE A 108 10.22 14.85 -9.42
C PHE A 108 10.80 14.15 -10.64
N GLY A 109 11.42 12.99 -10.42
CA GLY A 109 11.87 12.15 -11.53
C GLY A 109 12.57 10.86 -11.15
N HIS A 110 12.39 10.37 -9.93
CA HIS A 110 12.86 9.04 -9.54
C HIS A 110 11.70 8.05 -9.55
N CYS A 111 12.00 6.78 -9.81
CA CYS A 111 11.02 5.70 -9.93
C CYS A 111 10.13 5.53 -8.69
N GLN A 112 10.68 5.77 -7.50
CA GLN A 112 9.95 5.76 -6.24
C GLN A 112 8.72 6.67 -6.25
N GLU A 113 8.90 7.94 -6.64
CA GLU A 113 7.79 8.89 -6.70
C GLU A 113 6.74 8.49 -7.74
N HIS A 114 7.15 7.98 -8.90
CA HIS A 114 6.21 7.51 -9.93
C HIS A 114 5.37 6.33 -9.42
N ALA A 115 6.02 5.27 -8.92
CA ALA A 115 5.33 4.09 -8.41
C ALA A 115 4.39 4.44 -7.24
N SER A 116 4.84 5.30 -6.33
CA SER A 116 4.04 5.80 -5.21
C SER A 116 2.78 6.54 -5.65
N LEU A 117 2.88 7.43 -6.63
CA LEU A 117 1.73 8.20 -7.14
C LEU A 117 0.78 7.33 -7.98
N VAL A 118 1.31 6.36 -8.71
CA VAL A 118 0.47 5.36 -9.39
C VAL A 118 -0.28 4.49 -8.39
N SER A 119 0.38 4.03 -7.34
CA SER A 119 -0.28 3.29 -6.26
C SER A 119 -1.37 4.13 -5.58
N LEU A 120 -1.12 5.42 -5.32
CA LEU A 120 -2.13 6.35 -4.79
C LEU A 120 -3.34 6.51 -5.74
N ALA A 121 -3.11 6.66 -7.04
CA ALA A 121 -4.18 6.78 -8.03
C ALA A 121 -5.01 5.49 -8.15
N LEU A 122 -4.35 4.34 -8.15
CA LEU A 122 -5.02 3.03 -8.15
C LEU A 122 -5.77 2.78 -6.85
N LEU A 123 -5.26 3.25 -5.70
CA LEU A 123 -5.96 3.18 -4.43
C LEU A 123 -7.23 4.04 -4.42
N LYS A 124 -7.17 5.25 -5.01
CA LYS A 124 -8.37 6.07 -5.22
C LYS A 124 -9.39 5.36 -6.10
N LEU A 125 -8.92 4.74 -7.19
CA LEU A 125 -9.80 4.08 -8.16
C LEU A 125 -10.51 2.86 -7.57
N ASN A 126 -9.77 2.02 -6.84
CA ASN A 126 -10.30 0.75 -6.32
C ASN A 126 -10.93 0.89 -4.94
N GLY A 127 -10.59 1.93 -4.18
CA GLY A 127 -10.94 2.06 -2.76
C GLY A 127 -9.92 1.40 -1.84
N VAL A 128 -9.89 1.86 -0.59
CA VAL A 128 -9.00 1.34 0.46
C VAL A 128 -9.41 -0.08 0.83
N ASN A 129 -8.45 -1.00 0.94
CA ASN A 129 -8.70 -2.40 1.31
C ASN A 129 -9.74 -3.10 0.39
N CYS A 130 -9.84 -2.65 -0.86
CA CYS A 130 -10.63 -3.31 -1.90
C CYS A 130 -9.72 -4.13 -2.81
N SER A 131 -10.21 -5.29 -3.25
CA SER A 131 -9.55 -6.09 -4.29
C SER A 131 -9.55 -5.32 -5.61
N PRO A 132 -8.46 -5.33 -6.39
CA PRO A 132 -7.26 -6.19 -6.26
C PRO A 132 -6.21 -5.69 -5.26
N LEU A 133 -5.37 -6.62 -4.76
CA LEU A 133 -4.16 -6.26 -4.00
C LEU A 133 -3.21 -5.50 -4.93
N ILE A 134 -2.77 -4.32 -4.46
CA ILE A 134 -1.82 -3.45 -5.14
C ILE A 134 -0.63 -3.25 -4.22
N GLU A 135 0.56 -3.56 -4.71
CA GLU A 135 1.81 -3.48 -3.97
C GLU A 135 2.78 -2.55 -4.68
N ASN A 136 3.43 -1.66 -3.94
CA ASN A 136 4.62 -0.96 -4.44
C ASN A 136 5.85 -1.79 -4.05
N ILE A 137 6.54 -2.33 -5.04
CA ILE A 137 7.67 -3.24 -4.89
C ILE A 137 8.97 -2.51 -5.23
N CYS A 138 9.93 -2.60 -4.31
CA CYS A 138 11.31 -2.17 -4.52
C CYS A 138 12.17 -3.35 -4.94
N ILE A 139 12.91 -3.17 -6.03
CA ILE A 139 13.92 -4.09 -6.55
C ILE A 139 15.28 -3.43 -6.36
N GLN A 140 16.08 -3.96 -5.45
CA GLN A 140 17.39 -3.40 -5.10
C GLN A 140 18.51 -4.39 -5.41
N SER A 141 19.61 -3.93 -6.02
CA SER A 141 20.81 -4.75 -6.12
C SER A 141 21.52 -4.83 -4.75
N LYS A 142 21.85 -6.04 -4.28
CA LYS A 142 22.33 -6.26 -2.89
C LYS A 142 23.62 -5.51 -2.54
N ASN A 143 24.42 -5.14 -3.54
CA ASN A 143 25.71 -4.48 -3.37
C ASN A 143 25.72 -3.01 -3.80
N SER A 144 24.54 -2.42 -4.02
CA SER A 144 24.42 -1.02 -4.44
C SER A 144 23.24 -0.31 -3.77
N SER A 145 23.31 1.01 -3.73
CA SER A 145 22.14 1.85 -3.41
C SER A 145 21.17 1.99 -4.58
N GLU A 146 21.50 1.43 -5.75
CA GLU A 146 20.63 1.43 -6.92
C GLU A 146 19.42 0.54 -6.66
N ASN A 147 18.24 1.13 -6.84
CA ASN A 147 16.96 0.47 -6.72
C ASN A 147 16.03 0.93 -7.86
N HIS A 148 14.98 0.15 -8.06
CA HIS A 148 13.87 0.50 -8.95
C HIS A 148 12.55 0.12 -8.29
N GLU A 149 11.57 1.01 -8.37
CA GLU A 149 10.24 0.77 -7.80
C GLU A 149 9.22 0.56 -8.92
N VAL A 150 8.38 -0.45 -8.76
CA VAL A 150 7.29 -0.82 -9.67
C VAL A 150 6.02 -1.08 -8.87
N VAL A 151 4.86 -0.90 -9.49
CA VAL A 151 3.58 -1.27 -8.88
C VAL A 151 3.16 -2.63 -9.41
N VAL A 152 2.77 -3.54 -8.53
CA VAL A 152 2.32 -4.89 -8.86
C VAL A 152 0.88 -5.09 -8.41
N LEU A 153 0.08 -5.72 -9.27
CA LEU A 153 -1.32 -6.05 -9.00
C LEU A 153 -1.54 -7.54 -9.15
N ASN A 154 -2.42 -8.09 -8.31
CA ASN A 154 -2.84 -9.50 -8.34
C ASN A 154 -1.66 -10.48 -8.27
N ARG A 155 -0.62 -10.14 -7.51
CA ARG A 155 0.39 -11.13 -7.14
C ARG A 155 -0.28 -12.22 -6.31
N LYS A 156 0.03 -13.48 -6.61
CA LYS A 156 -0.50 -14.65 -5.89
C LYS A 156 -0.09 -14.60 -4.41
N ASP A 157 -1.03 -14.79 -3.49
CA ASP A 157 -0.83 -14.64 -2.05
C ASP A 157 0.32 -15.49 -1.46
N ASP A 158 0.47 -16.72 -1.97
CA ASP A 158 1.49 -17.69 -1.52
C ASP A 158 2.80 -17.64 -2.34
N SER A 159 2.95 -16.66 -3.24
CA SER A 159 4.17 -16.52 -4.05
C SER A 159 5.35 -16.03 -3.21
N ASP A 160 6.56 -16.43 -3.58
CA ASP A 160 7.78 -15.88 -3.01
C ASP A 160 8.05 -14.47 -3.57
N ILE A 161 8.06 -13.46 -2.70
CA ILE A 161 8.39 -12.08 -3.07
C ILE A 161 9.78 -11.95 -3.70
N GLN A 162 10.73 -12.81 -3.35
CA GLN A 162 12.07 -12.77 -3.93
C GLN A 162 12.13 -13.41 -5.34
N ASP A 163 11.12 -14.20 -5.71
CA ASP A 163 11.08 -14.92 -6.99
C ASP A 163 9.87 -14.51 -7.84
N PRO A 164 10.04 -13.54 -8.76
CA PRO A 164 8.99 -13.08 -9.67
C PRO A 164 8.38 -14.16 -10.55
N ARG A 165 9.04 -15.31 -10.73
CA ARG A 165 8.50 -16.45 -11.50
C ARG A 165 7.33 -17.12 -10.79
N THR A 166 7.20 -16.92 -9.49
CA THR A 166 6.14 -17.51 -8.65
C THR A 166 4.92 -16.61 -8.48
N TRP A 167 4.97 -15.37 -8.96
CA TRP A 167 3.96 -14.33 -8.70
C TRP A 167 2.60 -14.57 -9.36
N GLY A 168 2.50 -15.57 -10.24
CA GLY A 168 1.25 -15.97 -10.91
C GLY A 168 1.08 -15.33 -12.29
N GLU A 169 0.38 -16.02 -13.19
CA GLU A 169 0.28 -15.61 -14.60
C GLU A 169 -0.51 -14.31 -14.81
N ASP A 170 -1.45 -14.00 -13.92
CA ASP A 170 -2.27 -12.79 -13.94
C ASP A 170 -1.66 -11.61 -13.17
N CYS A 171 -0.46 -11.80 -12.61
CA CYS A 171 0.30 -10.73 -11.97
C CYS A 171 0.65 -9.65 -13.01
N LEU A 172 0.13 -8.44 -12.80
CA LEU A 172 0.42 -7.28 -13.64
C LEU A 172 1.52 -6.46 -12.99
N VAL A 173 2.50 -6.03 -13.78
CA VAL A 173 3.58 -5.14 -13.35
C VAL A 173 3.45 -3.83 -14.11
N ILE A 174 3.48 -2.75 -13.35
CA ILE A 174 3.40 -1.38 -13.84
C ILE A 174 4.73 -0.68 -13.55
N ASP A 175 5.40 -0.25 -14.62
CA ASP A 175 6.57 0.59 -14.53
C ASP A 175 6.25 1.95 -15.16
N SER A 176 5.79 2.85 -14.31
CA SER A 176 5.41 4.20 -14.70
C SER A 176 6.59 5.13 -14.95
N SER A 177 7.83 4.71 -14.73
CA SER A 177 9.01 5.50 -15.10
C SER A 177 9.54 5.12 -16.48
N ASN A 178 9.38 3.85 -16.86
CA ASN A 178 9.73 3.37 -18.19
C ASN A 178 8.51 3.28 -19.13
N TYR A 179 7.33 3.72 -18.67
CA TYR A 179 6.11 3.86 -19.47
C TYR A 179 5.60 2.52 -20.05
N TRP A 180 5.42 1.50 -19.21
CA TRP A 180 4.81 0.24 -19.63
C TRP A 180 4.01 -0.46 -18.53
N VAL A 181 3.10 -1.33 -18.96
CA VAL A 181 2.21 -2.15 -18.10
C VAL A 181 2.11 -3.53 -18.75
N GLU A 182 2.62 -4.57 -18.09
CA GLU A 182 2.70 -5.91 -18.67
C GLU A 182 2.41 -6.99 -17.65
N LYS A 183 1.90 -8.13 -18.12
CA LYS A 183 1.85 -9.35 -17.29
C LYS A 183 3.27 -9.82 -16.99
N ILE A 184 3.47 -10.46 -15.84
CA ILE A 184 4.80 -10.88 -15.37
C ILE A 184 5.59 -11.76 -16.37
N HIS A 185 4.91 -12.49 -17.26
CA HIS A 185 5.57 -13.32 -18.28
C HIS A 185 5.95 -12.57 -19.57
N ASN A 186 5.41 -11.37 -19.77
CA ASN A 186 5.56 -10.49 -20.94
C ASN A 186 6.42 -9.25 -20.68
N ILE A 187 7.08 -9.20 -19.52
CA ILE A 187 7.97 -8.09 -19.15
C ILE A 187 8.95 -7.80 -20.31
N PRO A 188 9.10 -6.53 -20.73
CA PRO A 188 9.92 -6.17 -21.87
C PRO A 188 11.42 -6.35 -21.58
N GLU A 189 12.20 -6.58 -22.64
CA GLU A 189 13.66 -6.62 -22.56
C GLU A 189 14.20 -5.28 -22.01
N GLY A 190 15.18 -5.36 -21.10
CA GLY A 190 15.77 -4.19 -20.44
C GLY A 190 15.08 -3.77 -19.14
N ALA A 191 13.91 -4.30 -18.81
CA ALA A 191 13.30 -4.07 -17.50
C ALA A 191 14.06 -4.78 -16.37
N ALA A 192 14.05 -4.21 -15.16
CA ALA A 192 14.77 -4.75 -13.99
C ALA A 192 14.40 -6.22 -13.70
N LEU A 193 13.12 -6.60 -13.87
CA LEU A 193 12.62 -7.95 -13.66
C LEU A 193 12.93 -8.92 -14.82
N TYR A 194 13.17 -8.41 -16.04
CA TYR A 194 13.39 -9.25 -17.23
C TYR A 194 14.55 -10.22 -17.04
N ASN A 195 15.65 -9.71 -16.49
CA ASN A 195 16.86 -10.48 -16.26
C ASN A 195 16.65 -11.64 -15.27
N LEU A 196 15.82 -11.42 -14.25
CA LEU A 196 15.45 -12.45 -13.26
C LEU A 196 14.55 -13.53 -13.89
N LEU A 197 13.61 -13.10 -14.75
CA LEU A 197 12.61 -13.96 -15.37
C LEU A 197 13.16 -14.80 -16.53
N LYS A 198 14.01 -14.22 -17.38
CA LYS A 198 14.38 -14.79 -18.69
C LYS A 198 15.84 -15.16 -18.83
N LEU A 199 16.74 -14.46 -18.15
CA LEU A 199 18.19 -14.69 -18.27
C LEU A 199 18.78 -15.52 -17.13
N GLY A 200 17.94 -15.96 -16.19
CA GLY A 200 18.36 -16.75 -15.04
C GLY A 200 19.37 -16.01 -14.16
N VAL A 201 19.32 -14.66 -14.13
CA VAL A 201 20.12 -13.89 -13.19
C VAL A 201 19.80 -14.39 -11.79
N ASP A 202 20.86 -14.77 -11.08
CA ASP A 202 20.76 -15.39 -9.78
C ASP A 202 20.00 -14.46 -8.82
N ILE A 203 18.84 -14.92 -8.34
CA ILE A 203 17.99 -14.22 -7.34
C ILE A 203 18.84 -13.78 -6.15
N CYS A 204 19.93 -14.49 -5.88
CA CYS A 204 20.91 -14.14 -4.86
C CYS A 204 21.52 -12.73 -5.00
N LYS A 205 21.44 -12.05 -6.15
CA LYS A 205 22.05 -10.71 -6.38
C LYS A 205 21.11 -9.53 -6.18
N VAL A 206 19.81 -9.77 -6.06
CA VAL A 206 18.80 -8.73 -5.86
C VAL A 206 18.06 -8.97 -4.54
N ASN A 207 17.53 -7.90 -3.97
CA ASN A 207 16.57 -7.95 -2.89
C ASN A 207 15.28 -7.32 -3.41
N ILE A 208 14.19 -8.11 -3.40
CA ILE A 208 12.87 -7.63 -3.76
C ILE A 208 12.02 -7.54 -2.50
N SER A 209 11.41 -6.38 -2.25
CA SER A 209 10.58 -6.16 -1.06
C SER A 209 9.36 -5.30 -1.35
N VAL A 210 8.25 -5.60 -0.67
CA VAL A 210 7.08 -4.73 -0.65
C VAL A 210 7.38 -3.52 0.25
N LEU A 211 7.29 -2.31 -0.29
CA LEU A 211 7.41 -1.07 0.48
C LEU A 211 6.09 -0.73 1.17
N HIS A 212 4.99 -0.82 0.42
CA HIS A 212 3.65 -0.68 0.96
C HIS A 212 2.65 -1.38 0.04
N GLN A 213 1.46 -1.64 0.59
CA GLN A 213 0.32 -2.22 -0.12
C GLN A 213 -0.96 -1.46 0.20
N ASN A 214 -1.92 -1.49 -0.72
CA ASN A 214 -3.15 -0.70 -0.67
C ASN A 214 -4.15 -1.09 0.42
N ASP A 215 -3.97 -2.24 1.06
CA ASP A 215 -4.78 -2.66 2.20
C ASP A 215 -4.13 -2.30 3.55
N MET A 216 -2.84 -1.90 3.58
CA MET A 216 -2.06 -1.69 4.80
C MET A 216 -2.17 -2.83 5.85
N GLU A 217 -2.48 -4.05 5.39
CA GLU A 217 -2.83 -5.22 6.19
C GLU A 217 -4.08 -5.05 7.09
N LEU A 218 -5.05 -4.22 6.67
CA LEU A 218 -6.31 -4.01 7.38
C LEU A 218 -7.11 -5.30 7.58
N ASN A 219 -6.89 -6.31 6.74
CA ASN A 219 -7.45 -7.65 6.89
C ASN A 219 -7.10 -8.31 8.24
N LEU A 220 -5.99 -7.96 8.88
CA LEU A 220 -5.63 -8.44 10.22
C LEU A 220 -6.63 -8.01 11.31
N LEU A 221 -7.45 -7.00 11.04
CA LEU A 221 -8.52 -6.50 11.90
C LEU A 221 -9.90 -6.99 11.45
N THR A 222 -9.98 -8.23 10.96
CA THR A 222 -11.24 -8.87 10.59
C THR A 222 -11.38 -10.29 11.16
N GLN A 223 -10.54 -10.64 12.14
CA GLN A 223 -10.47 -11.96 12.76
C GLN A 223 -11.80 -12.40 13.36
N PHE A 224 -12.54 -11.48 13.97
CA PHE A 224 -13.80 -11.79 14.64
C PHE A 224 -15.03 -11.39 13.81
N LYS A 225 -14.85 -11.04 12.53
CA LYS A 225 -15.95 -10.59 11.64
C LYS A 225 -17.12 -11.57 11.60
N GLU A 226 -16.82 -12.86 11.52
CA GLU A 226 -17.81 -13.95 11.44
C GLU A 226 -18.36 -14.36 12.83
N ASN A 227 -17.86 -13.74 13.92
CA ASN A 227 -18.36 -13.95 15.27
C ASN A 227 -18.65 -12.61 15.98
N PRO A 228 -19.78 -11.96 15.67
CA PRO A 228 -20.11 -10.63 16.19
C PRO A 228 -20.26 -10.56 17.71
N GLU A 229 -20.58 -11.69 18.35
CA GLU A 229 -20.72 -11.81 19.81
C GLU A 229 -19.37 -11.96 20.52
N HIS A 230 -18.26 -12.08 19.77
CA HIS A 230 -16.94 -12.18 20.36
C HIS A 230 -16.59 -10.89 21.13
N PRO A 231 -16.07 -10.97 22.37
CA PRO A 231 -15.80 -9.78 23.19
C PRO A 231 -14.90 -8.74 22.52
N PHE A 232 -13.97 -9.17 21.67
CA PHE A 232 -13.04 -8.27 20.97
C PHE A 232 -13.55 -7.75 19.62
N HIS A 233 -14.65 -8.30 19.08
CA HIS A 233 -15.15 -7.93 17.74
C HIS A 233 -15.44 -6.43 17.64
N ARG A 234 -16.04 -5.86 18.69
CA ARG A 234 -16.40 -4.44 18.68
C ARG A 234 -15.18 -3.52 18.63
N ILE A 235 -14.14 -3.80 19.41
CA ILE A 235 -12.88 -3.04 19.36
C ILE A 235 -12.23 -3.18 17.99
N GLU A 236 -12.12 -4.40 17.48
CA GLU A 236 -11.56 -4.70 16.17
C GLU A 236 -12.27 -3.89 15.07
N LYS A 237 -13.60 -3.98 14.99
CA LYS A 237 -14.42 -3.29 14.00
C LYS A 237 -14.28 -1.78 14.07
N MET A 238 -14.27 -1.21 15.29
CA MET A 238 -14.10 0.23 15.48
C MET A 238 -12.73 0.69 14.97
N THR A 239 -11.67 -0.07 15.25
CA THR A 239 -10.31 0.25 14.78
C THR A 239 -10.18 0.10 13.27
N PHE A 240 -10.71 -0.97 12.69
CA PHE A 240 -10.76 -1.16 11.25
C PHE A 240 -11.42 0.03 10.55
N ASN A 241 -12.60 0.44 11.02
CA ASN A 241 -13.33 1.57 10.45
C ASN A 241 -12.57 2.90 10.60
N CYS A 242 -11.86 3.09 11.71
CA CYS A 242 -11.03 4.27 11.95
C CYS A 242 -9.93 4.37 10.90
N PHE A 243 -9.11 3.33 10.73
CA PHE A 243 -8.04 3.34 9.74
C PHE A 243 -8.56 3.47 8.32
N MET A 244 -9.62 2.74 7.97
CA MET A 244 -10.29 2.85 6.67
C MET A 244 -10.68 4.30 6.36
N LYS A 245 -11.32 4.98 7.31
CA LYS A 245 -11.71 6.39 7.17
C LYS A 245 -10.49 7.29 7.00
N GLU A 246 -9.49 7.19 7.88
CA GLU A 246 -8.33 8.08 7.86
C GLU A 246 -7.51 7.94 6.55
N VAL A 247 -7.37 6.72 6.04
CA VAL A 247 -6.70 6.49 4.75
C VAL A 247 -7.56 7.03 3.60
N THR A 248 -8.88 6.80 3.62
CA THR A 248 -9.78 7.30 2.58
C THR A 248 -9.75 8.82 2.51
N ASP A 249 -9.92 9.50 3.65
CA ASP A 249 -9.85 10.96 3.77
C ASP A 249 -8.50 11.49 3.27
N PHE A 250 -7.40 10.79 3.59
CA PHE A 250 -6.06 11.13 3.11
C PHE A 250 -5.94 11.03 1.58
N VAL A 251 -6.39 9.92 0.99
CA VAL A 251 -6.34 9.65 -0.45
C VAL A 251 -7.19 10.67 -1.21
N GLU A 252 -8.42 10.90 -0.78
CA GLU A 252 -9.34 11.86 -1.41
C GLU A 252 -8.77 13.28 -1.39
N LYS A 253 -8.29 13.73 -0.23
CA LYS A 253 -7.67 15.05 -0.07
C LYS A 253 -6.51 15.24 -1.04
N HIS A 254 -5.55 14.32 -1.06
CA HIS A 254 -4.31 14.53 -1.80
C HIS A 254 -4.44 14.29 -3.30
N THR A 255 -5.27 13.35 -3.72
CA THR A 255 -5.54 13.13 -5.15
C THR A 255 -6.28 14.33 -5.75
N THR A 256 -7.16 14.99 -4.99
CA THR A 256 -7.84 16.23 -5.40
C THR A 256 -6.87 17.39 -5.51
N ILE A 257 -5.99 17.58 -4.51
CA ILE A 257 -4.97 18.65 -4.50
C ILE A 257 -4.01 18.51 -5.70
N MET A 258 -3.64 17.28 -6.03
CA MET A 258 -2.74 17.00 -7.15
C MET A 258 -3.38 17.14 -8.52
N LEU A 259 -4.72 17.16 -8.60
CA LEU A 259 -5.45 17.04 -9.86
C LEU A 259 -5.04 15.77 -10.63
N LEU A 260 -4.83 14.66 -9.92
CA LEU A 260 -4.57 13.38 -10.58
C LEU A 260 -5.72 13.06 -11.54
N PRO A 261 -5.42 12.66 -12.80
CA PRO A 261 -6.46 12.36 -13.76
C PRO A 261 -7.37 11.26 -13.23
N ALA A 262 -8.67 11.40 -13.47
CA ALA A 262 -9.60 10.31 -13.25
C ALA A 262 -9.20 9.15 -14.18
N LEU A 263 -9.12 7.95 -13.62
CA LEU A 263 -8.91 6.74 -14.39
C LEU A 263 -10.29 6.19 -14.73
N ASP A 264 -10.65 6.20 -16.01
CA ASP A 264 -11.89 5.58 -16.47
C ASP A 264 -11.65 4.08 -16.62
N LEU A 265 -12.40 3.28 -15.86
CA LEU A 265 -12.43 1.84 -16.07
C LEU A 265 -13.41 1.56 -17.20
N GLU A 266 -12.98 0.83 -18.23
CA GLU A 266 -13.94 0.16 -19.10
C GLU A 266 -14.66 -0.88 -18.24
N GLU A 267 -15.96 -0.65 -18.00
CA GLU A 267 -16.84 -1.66 -17.41
C GLU A 267 -16.89 -2.85 -18.37
N GLU A 268 -16.14 -3.90 -18.09
CA GLU A 268 -16.54 -5.23 -18.58
C GLU A 268 -17.90 -5.52 -17.95
N GLU A 269 -18.92 -5.68 -18.80
CA GLU A 269 -20.27 -6.13 -18.42
C GLU A 269 -20.15 -7.19 -17.32
N CYS A 270 -20.48 -6.81 -16.10
CA CYS A 270 -20.52 -7.72 -14.97
C CYS A 270 -21.72 -8.64 -15.20
N ARG A 271 -21.52 -9.72 -15.97
CA ARG A 271 -22.49 -10.78 -16.16
C ARG A 271 -22.56 -11.64 -14.90
N PHE A 272 -23.09 -11.04 -13.84
CA PHE A 272 -23.74 -11.77 -12.77
C PHE A 272 -25.11 -11.12 -12.58
N THR A 273 -26.06 -11.66 -13.35
CA THR A 273 -27.50 -11.58 -13.11
C THR A 273 -27.85 -12.05 -11.68
N PRO A 274 -28.95 -11.53 -11.12
CA PRO A 274 -29.23 -11.40 -9.68
C PRO A 274 -29.26 -12.69 -8.86
#